data_AF-A0A543K859-F1
#
_entry.id   AF-A0A543K859-F1
#
_cell.length_a   1.000
_cell.length_b   1.000
_cell.length_c   1.000
_cell.angle_alpha   90.00
_cell.angle_beta   90.00
_cell.angle_gamma   90.00
#
_symmetry.space_group_name_H-M   'P 1'
#
loop_
_entity.id
_entity.type
_entity.pdbx_description
1 polymer ?
#
loop_
_entity_poly.entity_id
_entity_poly.type
_entity_poly.pdbx_seq_one_letter_code
_entity_poly.pdbx_strand_id
1 'polypeptide(L)'
;MAVPEEYYGRLDLLSSSRCDTFDASTLNVRPGRHLLAVEQGLTEEVQRELAGLGAVRWVYEQLGILEIDCDDPEPVRAVLGVVGCVPALATVDRTRGVVVGLDALAAFAARQANDDGALYRHPPGSGYPVLRENGIEAQLDWGPDLELPTPPAIVPVVNLSLGTLAVGFPTTTSDAVNMATAAASGEVLVVVAAGNCGDQGEDTLSAWARPEWVLSVGATEDADGTRIAAYSSRGGPGPDLVAHGASDLNPAQRGTSFAAPKVTFLARLVTAAFCQLGREIVVAQTGRQIGVPAVGRGIIDSFGREIWWEGEDATALLALPLIGVRRSIVEELVRQTGDAMSVRSSPELLRQFLLSAARPVPGASSSTAGAGFVDVDAVIERLATVTLHDLWQWFGPSASALPEALLSQQPFDRTGLHHLASVVAVTGPTVKFDYRAGRWAALPVLDDQIPVTHPEGIPVGLGNYRR
;
A
#
# COMPACT_ATOMS: atom_id res chain seq x y z
N MET A 1 -17.26 -6.88 -27.86
CA MET A 1 -18.71 -6.65 -27.67
C MET A 1 -18.87 -5.27 -27.06
N ALA A 2 -19.58 -4.35 -27.73
CA ALA A 2 -19.83 -3.01 -27.18
C ALA A 2 -20.90 -3.11 -26.08
N VAL A 3 -20.58 -2.60 -24.88
CA VAL A 3 -21.52 -2.52 -23.76
C VAL A 3 -22.50 -1.37 -24.06
N PRO A 4 -23.83 -1.54 -23.89
CA PRO A 4 -24.80 -0.48 -24.20
C PRO A 4 -24.59 0.80 -23.38
N GLU A 5 -24.68 1.97 -24.03
CA GLU A 5 -24.55 3.32 -23.44
C GLU A 5 -25.49 3.56 -22.24
N GLU A 6 -26.59 2.84 -22.15
CA GLU A 6 -27.58 2.94 -21.08
C GLU A 6 -27.05 2.51 -19.69
N TYR A 7 -25.90 1.83 -19.62
CA TYR A 7 -25.27 1.42 -18.36
C TYR A 7 -24.45 2.54 -17.66
N TYR A 8 -24.01 3.57 -18.38
CA TYR A 8 -23.25 4.67 -17.79
C TYR A 8 -24.15 5.67 -17.03
N GLY A 9 -25.44 5.76 -17.37
CA GLY A 9 -26.37 6.74 -16.81
C GLY A 9 -26.81 6.54 -15.35
N ARG A 10 -26.34 5.51 -14.64
CA ARG A 10 -26.63 5.28 -13.21
C ARG A 10 -25.40 5.28 -12.30
N LEU A 11 -24.19 5.33 -12.85
CA LEU A 11 -22.96 5.52 -12.05
C LEU A 11 -22.64 7.00 -11.78
N ASP A 12 -23.35 7.93 -12.45
CA ASP A 12 -23.23 9.38 -12.27
C ASP A 12 -23.77 9.91 -10.93
N LEU A 13 -24.37 9.09 -10.08
CA LEU A 13 -24.95 9.54 -8.81
C LEU A 13 -23.96 9.63 -7.64
N LEU A 14 -22.66 9.34 -7.83
CA LEU A 14 -21.65 9.46 -6.76
C LEU A 14 -20.28 10.02 -7.23
N SER A 15 -20.14 10.38 -8.50
CA SER A 15 -18.98 11.13 -9.02
C SER A 15 -19.15 12.64 -8.84
N SER A 16 -20.38 13.13 -8.74
CA SER A 16 -20.70 14.53 -8.45
C SER A 16 -20.90 14.75 -6.95
N SER A 17 -19.99 15.51 -6.35
CA SER A 17 -20.03 16.16 -5.02
C SER A 17 -19.97 15.28 -3.76
N ARG A 18 -18.84 14.60 -3.49
CA ARG A 18 -18.44 14.23 -2.09
C ARG A 18 -17.96 15.44 -1.26
N CYS A 19 -18.41 16.63 -1.63
CA CYS A 19 -18.15 17.86 -0.89
C CYS A 19 -19.46 18.43 -0.34
N ASP A 20 -20.40 17.53 -0.02
CA ASP A 20 -21.63 17.86 0.68
C ASP A 20 -21.32 18.45 2.05
N THR A 21 -22.22 19.29 2.54
CA THR A 21 -22.13 19.84 3.89
C THR A 21 -22.09 18.72 4.91
N PHE A 22 -21.11 18.78 5.79
CA PHE A 22 -20.89 17.83 6.87
C PHE A 22 -22.14 17.64 7.74
N ASP A 23 -22.66 16.42 7.76
CA ASP A 23 -23.72 16.02 8.68
C ASP A 23 -23.10 15.64 10.04
N ALA A 24 -23.27 16.52 11.02
CA ALA A 24 -22.79 16.31 12.39
C ALA A 24 -23.34 15.02 13.01
N SER A 25 -24.47 14.48 12.53
CA SER A 25 -25.01 13.20 13.01
C SER A 25 -24.07 12.02 12.77
N THR A 26 -23.16 12.12 11.80
CA THR A 26 -22.14 11.09 11.52
C THR A 26 -21.12 10.93 12.63
N LEU A 27 -20.99 11.93 13.52
CA LEU A 27 -20.15 11.86 14.72
C LEU A 27 -20.88 11.38 15.97
N ASN A 28 -22.17 11.12 15.86
CA ASN A 28 -22.87 10.56 17.00
C ASN A 28 -22.22 9.23 17.37
N VAL A 29 -21.83 9.12 18.63
CA VAL A 29 -21.43 7.84 19.20
C VAL A 29 -22.61 6.89 19.06
N ARG A 30 -22.35 5.68 18.57
CA ARG A 30 -23.36 4.63 18.54
C ARG A 30 -23.53 4.09 19.96
N PRO A 31 -24.71 4.23 20.59
CA PRO A 31 -24.89 3.83 21.98
C PRO A 31 -24.50 2.36 22.21
N GLY A 32 -23.73 2.12 23.26
CA GLY A 32 -23.27 0.80 23.67
C GLY A 32 -22.22 0.15 22.77
N ARG A 33 -21.74 0.81 21.70
CA ARG A 33 -20.75 0.22 20.80
C ARG A 33 -19.37 0.82 20.97
N HIS A 34 -18.37 -0.04 21.08
CA HIS A 34 -16.98 0.35 21.30
C HIS A 34 -16.04 -0.35 20.31
N LEU A 35 -14.98 0.35 19.94
CA LEU A 35 -13.83 -0.20 19.24
C LEU A 35 -12.70 -0.40 20.24
N LEU A 36 -12.12 -1.60 20.22
CA LEU A 36 -11.02 -1.99 21.10
C LEU A 36 -9.76 -2.15 20.26
N ALA A 37 -8.63 -1.69 20.78
CA ALA A 37 -7.30 -2.03 20.27
C ALA A 37 -6.62 -2.97 21.27
N VAL A 38 -5.94 -4.01 20.77
CA VAL A 38 -5.23 -5.01 21.59
C VAL A 38 -3.76 -5.14 21.20
N GLU A 39 -2.90 -5.38 22.19
CA GLU A 39 -1.44 -5.18 22.06
C GLU A 39 -0.71 -6.27 21.24
N GLN A 40 -1.16 -7.54 21.25
CA GLN A 40 -0.37 -8.67 20.70
C GLN A 40 -1.23 -9.84 20.18
N GLY A 41 -2.21 -9.53 19.35
CA GLY A 41 -3.12 -10.54 18.84
C GLY A 41 -4.12 -11.01 19.90
N LEU A 42 -5.28 -11.44 19.43
CA LEU A 42 -6.38 -11.84 20.30
C LEU A 42 -6.23 -13.30 20.71
N THR A 43 -5.66 -13.53 21.89
CA THR A 43 -5.67 -14.88 22.47
C THR A 43 -7.12 -15.35 22.69
N GLU A 44 -7.35 -16.66 22.61
CA GLU A 44 -8.67 -17.24 22.90
C GLU A 44 -9.15 -16.90 24.33
N GLU A 45 -8.23 -16.63 25.25
CA GLU A 45 -8.53 -16.22 26.61
C GLU A 45 -9.09 -14.80 26.67
N VAL A 46 -8.41 -13.84 26.03
CA VAL A 46 -8.87 -12.45 25.93
C VAL A 46 -10.20 -12.38 25.19
N GLN A 47 -10.37 -13.15 24.12
CA GLN A 47 -11.65 -13.26 23.39
C GLN A 47 -12.79 -13.76 24.29
N ARG A 48 -12.54 -14.80 25.09
CA ARG A 48 -13.54 -15.35 26.02
C ARG A 48 -13.90 -14.38 27.14
N GLU A 49 -12.91 -13.68 27.68
CA GLU A 49 -13.12 -12.66 28.71
C GLU A 49 -13.97 -11.51 28.17
N LEU A 50 -13.60 -10.96 27.00
CA LEU A 50 -14.35 -9.90 26.33
C LEU A 50 -15.79 -10.32 25.98
N ALA A 51 -15.98 -11.55 25.51
CA ALA A 51 -17.31 -12.10 25.23
C ALA A 51 -18.19 -12.25 26.50
N GLY A 52 -17.58 -12.32 27.69
CA GLY A 52 -18.29 -12.31 28.97
C GLY A 52 -18.71 -10.90 29.41
N LEU A 53 -18.08 -9.86 28.87
CA LEU A 53 -18.34 -8.45 29.21
C LEU A 53 -19.26 -7.75 28.21
N GLY A 54 -19.44 -8.31 27.01
CA GLY A 54 -20.30 -7.77 25.97
C GLY A 54 -20.40 -8.68 24.75
N ALA A 55 -21.23 -8.29 23.78
CA ALA A 55 -21.36 -9.03 22.53
C ALA A 55 -20.26 -8.58 21.55
N VAL A 56 -19.23 -9.41 21.38
CA VAL A 56 -18.22 -9.21 20.33
C VAL A 56 -18.91 -9.33 18.96
N ARG A 57 -18.93 -8.24 18.20
CA ARG A 57 -19.56 -8.16 16.89
C ARG A 57 -18.60 -8.52 15.78
N TRP A 58 -17.37 -8.01 15.88
CA TRP A 58 -16.35 -8.13 14.84
C TRP A 58 -14.97 -8.26 15.46
N VAL A 59 -14.14 -9.03 14.77
CA VAL A 59 -12.72 -9.22 15.09
C VAL A 59 -11.92 -8.96 13.81
N TYR A 60 -10.99 -8.02 13.89
CA TYR A 60 -10.00 -7.73 12.85
C TYR A 60 -8.66 -8.23 13.40
N GLU A 61 -8.38 -9.49 13.13
CA GLU A 61 -7.35 -10.26 13.84
C GLU A 61 -5.95 -9.71 13.60
N GLN A 62 -5.63 -9.37 12.35
CA GLN A 62 -4.32 -8.84 11.99
C GLN A 62 -4.12 -7.42 12.54
N LEU A 63 -5.17 -6.61 12.52
CA LEU A 63 -5.10 -5.24 13.05
C LEU A 63 -5.13 -5.19 14.58
N GLY A 64 -5.49 -6.30 15.25
CA GLY A 64 -5.71 -6.30 16.69
C GLY A 64 -6.86 -5.37 17.09
N ILE A 65 -7.93 -5.31 16.30
CA ILE A 65 -9.09 -4.45 16.56
C ILE A 65 -10.34 -5.31 16.79
N LEU A 66 -11.19 -4.91 17.73
CA LEU A 66 -12.50 -5.52 17.93
C LEU A 66 -13.62 -4.48 17.94
N GLU A 67 -14.80 -4.91 17.51
CA GLU A 67 -16.05 -4.19 17.74
C GLU A 67 -16.85 -4.95 18.82
N ILE A 68 -17.15 -4.31 19.95
CA ILE A 68 -17.93 -4.90 21.03
C ILE A 68 -19.16 -4.03 21.33
N ASP A 69 -20.30 -4.68 21.57
CA ASP A 69 -21.47 -4.03 22.17
C ASP A 69 -21.46 -4.30 23.70
N CYS A 70 -21.24 -3.26 24.51
CA CYS A 70 -21.30 -3.27 25.97
C CYS A 70 -21.83 -1.94 26.54
N ASP A 71 -22.58 -2.01 27.63
CA ASP A 71 -23.17 -0.82 28.28
C ASP A 71 -22.14 -0.04 29.12
N ASP A 72 -21.20 -0.76 29.75
CA ASP A 72 -20.11 -0.19 30.54
C ASP A 72 -18.75 -0.63 29.96
N PRO A 73 -17.93 0.31 29.45
CA PRO A 73 -16.61 0.00 28.91
C PRO A 73 -15.52 -0.16 29.97
N GLU A 74 -15.74 0.21 31.25
CA GLU A 74 -14.68 0.12 32.28
C GLU A 74 -14.20 -1.32 32.52
N PRO A 75 -15.07 -2.33 32.63
CA PRO A 75 -14.63 -3.72 32.72
C PRO A 75 -13.82 -4.16 31.50
N VAL A 76 -14.19 -3.69 30.30
CA VAL A 76 -13.50 -4.02 29.04
C VAL A 76 -12.08 -3.43 29.02
N ARG A 77 -11.90 -2.20 29.54
CA ARG A 77 -10.59 -1.57 29.67
C ARG A 77 -9.67 -2.27 30.68
N ALA A 78 -10.25 -2.99 31.63
CA ALA A 78 -9.48 -3.73 32.63
C ALA A 78 -8.98 -5.09 32.12
N VAL A 79 -9.46 -5.57 30.97
CA VAL A 79 -9.02 -6.83 30.37
C VAL A 79 -7.56 -6.72 29.96
N LEU A 80 -6.75 -7.69 30.37
CA LEU A 80 -5.33 -7.73 30.06
C LEU A 80 -5.12 -7.77 28.54
N GLY A 81 -4.29 -6.85 28.03
CA GLY A 81 -3.96 -6.73 26.60
C GLY A 81 -4.87 -5.77 25.83
N VAL A 82 -5.94 -5.23 26.42
CA VAL A 82 -6.69 -4.10 25.85
C VAL A 82 -5.90 -2.82 26.10
N VAL A 83 -5.43 -2.18 25.03
CA VAL A 83 -4.63 -0.94 25.10
C VAL A 83 -5.41 0.31 24.74
N GLY A 84 -6.58 0.13 24.14
CA GLY A 84 -7.48 1.22 23.80
C GLY A 84 -8.92 0.74 23.76
N CYS A 85 -9.83 1.59 24.24
CA CYS A 85 -11.27 1.37 24.14
C CYS A 85 -11.93 2.72 23.90
N VAL A 86 -12.43 2.92 22.69
CA VAL A 86 -13.06 4.16 22.23
C VAL A 86 -14.49 3.90 21.78
N PRO A 87 -15.44 4.82 22.03
CA PRO A 87 -16.78 4.66 21.51
C PRO A 87 -16.80 4.67 19.97
N ALA A 88 -17.56 3.78 19.36
CA ALA A 88 -17.67 3.71 17.90
C ALA A 88 -18.60 4.82 17.38
N LEU A 89 -18.22 5.45 16.27
CA LEU A 89 -19.07 6.43 15.59
C LEU A 89 -20.22 5.75 14.83
N ALA A 90 -21.30 6.50 14.56
CA ALA A 90 -22.43 6.05 13.75
C ALA A 90 -22.03 5.59 12.33
N THR A 91 -20.89 6.08 11.83
CA THR A 91 -20.32 5.69 10.53
C THR A 91 -19.71 4.28 10.52
N VAL A 92 -19.55 3.62 11.66
CA VAL A 92 -18.87 2.31 11.75
C VAL A 92 -19.42 1.27 10.78
N ASP A 93 -20.74 1.23 10.54
CA ASP A 93 -21.32 0.29 9.58
C ASP A 93 -20.92 0.60 8.12
N ARG A 94 -20.75 1.89 7.78
CA ARG A 94 -20.35 2.33 6.44
C ARG A 94 -18.85 2.16 6.19
N THR A 95 -18.05 2.22 7.24
CA THR A 95 -16.59 2.11 7.16
C THR A 95 -16.07 0.70 7.40
N ARG A 96 -16.91 -0.21 7.94
CA ARG A 96 -16.54 -1.60 8.21
C ARG A 96 -15.89 -2.31 7.03
N GLY A 97 -16.44 -2.15 5.82
CA GLY A 97 -15.83 -2.76 4.62
C GLY A 97 -14.39 -2.31 4.42
N VAL A 98 -14.08 -1.03 4.62
CA VAL A 98 -12.70 -0.53 4.48
C VAL A 98 -11.79 -1.18 5.53
N VAL A 99 -12.25 -1.33 6.76
CA VAL A 99 -11.50 -1.98 7.85
C VAL A 99 -11.24 -3.46 7.54
N VAL A 100 -12.24 -4.21 7.06
CA VAL A 100 -12.08 -5.61 6.62
C VAL A 100 -11.04 -5.72 5.51
N GLY A 101 -11.08 -4.82 4.53
CA GLY A 101 -10.09 -4.79 3.46
C GLY A 101 -8.67 -4.55 3.97
N LEU A 102 -8.51 -3.61 4.92
CA LEU A 102 -7.20 -3.31 5.51
C LEU A 102 -6.66 -4.49 6.33
N ASP A 103 -7.50 -5.13 7.13
CA ASP A 103 -7.12 -6.29 7.95
C ASP A 103 -6.60 -7.44 7.10
N ALA A 104 -7.34 -7.81 6.06
CA ALA A 104 -6.95 -8.88 5.16
C ALA A 104 -5.70 -8.55 4.33
N LEU A 105 -5.54 -7.30 3.87
CA LEU A 105 -4.34 -6.89 3.14
C LEU A 105 -3.09 -6.83 4.03
N ALA A 106 -3.25 -6.36 5.28
CA ALA A 106 -2.18 -6.44 6.27
C ALA A 106 -1.82 -7.91 6.57
N ALA A 107 -2.81 -8.79 6.67
CA ALA A 107 -2.57 -10.21 6.95
C ALA A 107 -1.82 -10.88 5.80
N PHE A 108 -2.19 -10.53 4.57
CA PHE A 108 -1.51 -10.98 3.37
C PHE A 108 -0.05 -10.51 3.33
N ALA A 109 0.20 -9.23 3.61
CA ALA A 109 1.55 -8.67 3.65
C ALA A 109 2.41 -9.29 4.77
N ALA A 110 1.85 -9.44 5.98
CA ALA A 110 2.54 -10.04 7.11
C ALA A 110 2.93 -11.51 6.85
N ARG A 111 2.05 -12.29 6.18
CA ARG A 111 2.39 -13.67 5.75
C ARG A 111 3.56 -13.69 4.78
N GLN A 112 3.58 -12.78 3.80
CA GLN A 112 4.67 -12.67 2.84
C GLN A 112 6.00 -12.29 3.49
N ALA A 113 5.96 -11.38 4.48
CA ALA A 113 7.15 -10.93 5.19
C ALA A 113 7.77 -12.01 6.12
N ASN A 114 6.94 -12.95 6.59
CA ASN A 114 7.36 -14.00 7.53
C ASN A 114 7.65 -15.36 6.86
N ASP A 115 7.42 -15.50 5.56
CA ASP A 115 7.70 -16.74 4.81
C ASP A 115 9.06 -16.69 4.10
N ASP A 116 10.12 -16.46 4.88
CA ASP A 116 11.52 -16.36 4.40
C ASP A 116 12.01 -17.64 3.68
N GLY A 117 11.28 -18.76 3.82
CA GLY A 117 11.62 -20.06 3.24
C GLY A 117 10.86 -20.41 1.96
N ALA A 118 9.73 -19.76 1.68
CA ALA A 118 8.97 -20.06 0.47
C ALA A 118 9.73 -19.59 -0.76
N LEU A 119 9.90 -20.52 -1.71
CA LEU A 119 10.35 -20.22 -3.05
C LEU A 119 9.45 -20.95 -4.02
N TYR A 120 8.78 -20.18 -4.87
CA TYR A 120 8.00 -20.71 -5.97
C TYR A 120 8.92 -20.98 -7.15
N ARG A 121 8.71 -22.12 -7.80
CA ARG A 121 9.29 -22.37 -9.11
C ARG A 121 8.26 -21.97 -10.15
N HIS A 122 8.69 -21.23 -11.15
CA HIS A 122 7.89 -21.02 -12.34
C HIS A 122 7.52 -22.40 -12.95
N PRO A 123 6.33 -22.56 -13.55
CA PRO A 123 5.96 -23.80 -14.21
C PRO A 123 7.09 -24.27 -15.16
N PRO A 124 7.47 -25.56 -15.15
CA PRO A 124 8.55 -26.05 -16.01
C PRO A 124 8.36 -25.62 -17.48
N GLY A 125 9.41 -25.09 -18.09
CA GLY A 125 9.39 -24.60 -19.47
C GLY A 125 8.87 -23.17 -19.68
N SER A 126 8.38 -22.48 -18.64
CA SER A 126 8.04 -21.05 -18.73
C SER A 126 9.27 -20.13 -18.70
N GLY A 127 10.37 -20.58 -18.10
CA GLY A 127 11.60 -19.79 -17.96
C GLY A 127 11.48 -18.65 -16.95
N TYR A 128 12.53 -17.83 -16.86
CA TYR A 128 12.55 -16.63 -16.03
C TYR A 128 12.43 -15.37 -16.91
N PRO A 129 11.71 -14.32 -16.48
CA PRO A 129 11.59 -13.10 -17.25
C PRO A 129 12.95 -12.41 -17.40
N VAL A 130 13.30 -12.08 -18.64
CA VAL A 130 14.53 -11.37 -18.99
C VAL A 130 14.19 -10.19 -19.89
N LEU A 131 15.01 -9.14 -19.82
CA LEU A 131 14.91 -8.04 -20.77
C LEU A 131 15.93 -8.28 -21.89
N ARG A 132 15.47 -8.31 -23.14
CA ARG A 132 16.34 -8.40 -24.33
C ARG A 132 16.30 -7.08 -25.09
N GLU A 133 17.45 -6.51 -25.37
CA GLU A 133 17.56 -5.35 -26.24
C GLU A 133 17.65 -5.82 -27.70
N ASN A 134 16.73 -5.36 -28.54
CA ASN A 134 16.73 -5.67 -29.99
C ASN A 134 17.27 -4.51 -30.84
N GLY A 135 18.07 -3.63 -30.24
CA GLY A 135 18.73 -2.49 -30.88
C GLY A 135 17.93 -1.19 -30.86
N ILE A 136 16.60 -1.22 -30.72
CA ILE A 136 15.76 -0.02 -30.65
C ILE A 136 14.92 -0.02 -29.36
N GLU A 137 14.42 -1.18 -28.94
CA GLU A 137 13.57 -1.29 -27.75
C GLU A 137 14.00 -2.46 -26.88
N ALA A 138 13.84 -2.29 -25.58
CA ALA A 138 13.99 -3.37 -24.63
C ALA A 138 12.67 -4.15 -24.57
N GLN A 139 12.72 -5.43 -24.89
CA GLN A 139 11.56 -6.31 -24.88
C GLN A 139 11.66 -7.29 -23.72
N LEU A 140 10.57 -7.42 -22.98
CA LEU A 140 10.41 -8.47 -21.99
C LEU A 140 10.21 -9.80 -22.72
N ASP A 141 11.07 -10.77 -22.42
CA ASP A 141 11.05 -12.11 -22.98
C ASP A 141 11.24 -13.15 -21.87
N TRP A 142 11.07 -14.42 -22.22
CA TRP A 142 11.33 -15.54 -21.32
C TRP A 142 12.68 -16.16 -21.65
N GLY A 143 13.50 -16.35 -20.62
CA GLY A 143 14.74 -17.14 -20.70
C GLY A 143 14.42 -18.59 -20.39
N PRO A 144 14.14 -19.47 -21.38
CA PRO A 144 13.73 -20.85 -21.13
C PRO A 144 14.79 -21.67 -20.39
N ASP A 145 16.06 -21.31 -20.56
CA ASP A 145 17.21 -21.96 -19.91
C ASP A 145 17.49 -21.40 -18.50
N LEU A 146 16.77 -20.35 -18.09
CA LEU A 146 16.95 -19.70 -16.80
C LEU A 146 15.84 -20.15 -15.84
N GLU A 147 16.18 -21.08 -14.94
CA GLU A 147 15.31 -21.50 -13.86
C GLU A 147 15.77 -20.88 -12.54
N LEU A 148 15.16 -19.76 -12.16
CA LEU A 148 15.40 -19.12 -10.88
C LEU A 148 14.19 -19.35 -9.95
N PRO A 149 14.36 -20.06 -8.82
CA PRO A 149 13.35 -20.08 -7.77
C PRO A 149 13.13 -18.65 -7.25
N THR A 150 11.88 -18.22 -7.20
CA THR A 150 11.50 -16.85 -6.85
C THR A 150 10.75 -16.82 -5.53
N PRO A 151 11.07 -15.90 -4.60
CA PRO A 151 10.24 -15.68 -3.41
C PRO A 151 8.78 -15.37 -3.75
N PRO A 152 7.84 -15.52 -2.81
CA PRO A 152 6.49 -14.99 -2.95
C PRO A 152 6.49 -13.56 -3.46
N ALA A 153 5.56 -13.27 -4.36
CA ALA A 153 5.26 -11.90 -4.68
C ALA A 153 4.86 -11.14 -3.40
N ILE A 154 5.11 -9.84 -3.34
CA ILE A 154 4.93 -9.04 -2.12
C ILE A 154 3.96 -7.87 -2.33
N VAL A 155 3.22 -7.48 -1.30
CA VAL A 155 2.34 -6.30 -1.29
C VAL A 155 2.82 -5.29 -0.24
N PRO A 156 3.69 -4.33 -0.63
CA PRO A 156 4.27 -3.38 0.31
C PRO A 156 3.37 -2.17 0.59
N VAL A 157 2.28 -2.01 -0.17
CA VAL A 157 1.50 -0.78 -0.22
C VAL A 157 0.02 -1.07 -0.44
N VAL A 158 -0.83 -0.33 0.28
CA VAL A 158 -2.29 -0.34 0.12
C VAL A 158 -2.76 1.04 -0.33
N ASN A 159 -3.53 1.08 -1.39
CA ASN A 159 -4.15 2.29 -1.90
C ASN A 159 -5.59 2.44 -1.37
N LEU A 160 -5.84 3.58 -0.74
CA LEU A 160 -7.16 4.09 -0.37
C LEU A 160 -7.45 5.33 -1.20
N SER A 161 -7.95 5.15 -2.42
CA SER A 161 -8.49 6.25 -3.25
C SER A 161 -9.89 6.69 -2.80
N LEU A 162 -10.14 6.58 -1.50
CA LEU A 162 -11.37 6.89 -0.79
C LEU A 162 -11.12 8.02 0.19
N GLY A 163 -12.19 8.71 0.59
CA GLY A 163 -12.14 9.72 1.62
C GLY A 163 -13.44 9.78 2.40
N THR A 164 -13.45 10.60 3.45
CA THR A 164 -14.65 10.86 4.24
C THR A 164 -15.78 11.43 3.39
N LEU A 165 -17.01 11.29 3.88
CA LEU A 165 -18.23 11.68 3.14
C LEU A 165 -18.41 13.20 3.02
N ALA A 166 -17.68 13.98 3.79
CA ALA A 166 -17.80 15.43 3.83
C ALA A 166 -16.49 16.11 4.24
N VAL A 167 -16.38 17.38 3.85
CA VAL A 167 -15.35 18.33 4.30
C VAL A 167 -15.56 18.65 5.78
N GLY A 168 -14.49 18.74 6.55
CA GLY A 168 -14.57 19.04 7.98
C GLY A 168 -14.98 17.86 8.87
N PHE A 169 -15.05 16.64 8.32
CA PHE A 169 -15.12 15.44 9.15
C PHE A 169 -13.89 15.42 10.08
N PRO A 170 -14.06 15.35 11.40
CA PRO A 170 -12.95 15.42 12.33
C PRO A 170 -12.05 14.21 12.18
N THR A 171 -10.75 14.46 12.25
CA THR A 171 -9.78 13.39 12.46
C THR A 171 -9.84 12.99 13.92
N THR A 172 -10.42 11.82 14.20
CA THR A 172 -10.55 11.28 15.56
C THR A 172 -9.99 9.87 15.60
N THR A 173 -9.43 9.50 16.74
CA THR A 173 -8.98 8.14 17.04
C THR A 173 -10.14 7.17 17.25
N SER A 174 -11.37 7.67 17.39
CA SER A 174 -12.60 6.86 17.42
C SER A 174 -13.15 6.46 16.05
N ASP A 175 -12.55 6.96 14.96
CA ASP A 175 -12.89 6.53 13.62
C ASP A 175 -12.22 5.19 13.32
N ALA A 176 -13.03 4.20 12.89
CA ALA A 176 -12.56 2.84 12.67
C ALA A 176 -11.49 2.74 11.57
N VAL A 177 -11.56 3.60 10.54
CA VAL A 177 -10.56 3.62 9.46
C VAL A 177 -9.25 4.20 9.96
N ASN A 178 -9.29 5.25 10.78
CA ASN A 178 -8.07 5.79 11.39
C ASN A 178 -7.37 4.76 12.30
N MET A 179 -8.13 4.02 13.12
CA MET A 179 -7.55 2.91 13.90
C MET A 179 -6.96 1.83 13.01
N ALA A 180 -7.69 1.43 11.96
CA ALA A 180 -7.27 0.36 11.06
C ALA A 180 -6.01 0.74 10.26
N THR A 181 -5.93 1.98 9.78
CA THR A 181 -4.75 2.47 9.05
C THR A 181 -3.54 2.62 9.96
N ALA A 182 -3.73 3.01 11.23
CA ALA A 182 -2.65 3.04 12.22
C ALA A 182 -2.09 1.63 12.44
N ALA A 183 -2.96 0.64 12.66
CA ALA A 183 -2.56 -0.75 12.84
C ALA A 183 -1.88 -1.33 11.58
N ALA A 184 -2.44 -1.07 10.39
CA ALA A 184 -1.88 -1.56 9.12
C ALA A 184 -0.53 -0.92 8.77
N SER A 185 -0.26 0.31 9.23
CA SER A 185 0.97 1.06 8.91
C SER A 185 2.26 0.40 9.39
N GLY A 186 2.18 -0.56 10.32
CA GLY A 186 3.32 -1.40 10.72
C GLY A 186 3.75 -2.41 9.66
N GLU A 187 2.83 -2.84 8.80
CA GLU A 187 3.05 -3.92 7.81
C GLU A 187 3.13 -3.38 6.38
N VAL A 188 2.31 -2.39 6.06
CA VAL A 188 2.18 -1.84 4.70
C VAL A 188 2.17 -0.32 4.71
N LEU A 189 2.70 0.30 3.65
CA LEU A 189 2.49 1.72 3.42
C LEU A 189 1.03 1.95 3.02
N VAL A 190 0.27 2.66 3.85
CA VAL A 190 -1.11 3.07 3.51
C VAL A 190 -1.07 4.41 2.79
N VAL A 191 -1.49 4.43 1.53
CA VAL A 191 -1.57 5.65 0.70
C VAL A 191 -3.01 6.10 0.61
N VAL A 192 -3.30 7.34 1.02
CA VAL A 192 -4.66 7.88 1.07
C VAL A 192 -4.78 9.12 0.19
N ALA A 193 -5.84 9.18 -0.63
CA ALA A 193 -6.14 10.37 -1.41
C ALA A 193 -6.56 11.54 -0.48
N ALA A 194 -5.96 12.72 -0.69
CA ALA A 194 -6.20 13.91 0.13
C ALA A 194 -7.66 14.39 0.12
N GLY A 195 -8.37 14.21 -1.00
CA GLY A 195 -9.74 14.67 -1.20
C GLY A 195 -9.85 15.67 -2.36
N ASN A 196 -11.08 15.86 -2.84
CA ASN A 196 -11.38 16.65 -4.05
C ASN A 196 -12.14 17.95 -3.73
N CYS A 197 -11.99 18.50 -2.53
CA CYS A 197 -12.77 19.64 -2.07
C CYS A 197 -11.91 20.91 -1.82
N GLY A 198 -10.75 21.01 -2.46
CA GLY A 198 -9.84 22.15 -2.31
C GLY A 198 -10.40 23.49 -2.78
N ASP A 199 -11.40 23.48 -3.65
CA ASP A 199 -12.12 24.66 -4.12
C ASP A 199 -13.06 25.26 -3.06
N GLN A 200 -13.32 24.51 -1.98
CA GLN A 200 -14.06 24.99 -0.81
C GLN A 200 -13.21 25.77 0.20
N GLY A 201 -11.89 25.84 -0.02
CA GLY A 201 -10.96 26.63 0.79
C GLY A 201 -9.90 25.80 1.53
N GLU A 202 -9.45 26.33 2.67
CA GLU A 202 -8.48 25.68 3.55
C GLU A 202 -9.15 24.62 4.45
N ASP A 203 -8.32 23.73 5.01
CA ASP A 203 -8.76 22.66 5.94
C ASP A 203 -9.75 21.64 5.33
N THR A 204 -9.57 21.38 4.03
CA THR A 204 -10.41 20.49 3.21
C THR A 204 -9.85 19.07 3.10
N LEU A 205 -8.74 18.77 3.77
CA LEU A 205 -8.11 17.45 3.79
C LEU A 205 -9.06 16.40 4.41
N SER A 206 -9.23 15.28 3.72
CA SER A 206 -9.97 14.10 4.19
C SER A 206 -9.47 13.68 5.57
N ALA A 207 -10.38 13.35 6.49
CA ALA A 207 -9.99 12.97 7.85
C ALA A 207 -9.11 11.71 7.90
N TRP A 208 -9.24 10.84 6.89
CA TRP A 208 -8.43 9.63 6.75
C TRP A 208 -7.05 9.90 6.15
N ALA A 209 -6.83 11.09 5.58
CA ALA A 209 -5.59 11.50 4.94
C ALA A 209 -4.78 12.50 5.80
N ARG A 210 -5.27 12.86 7.00
CA ARG A 210 -4.55 13.72 7.95
C ARG A 210 -3.56 12.99 8.87
N PRO A 211 -3.80 11.73 9.28
CA PRO A 211 -2.89 11.09 10.22
C PRO A 211 -1.48 10.90 9.67
N GLU A 212 -0.47 11.08 10.52
CA GLU A 212 0.94 11.02 10.11
C GLU A 212 1.40 9.60 9.70
N TRP A 213 0.67 8.57 10.13
CA TRP A 213 0.95 7.16 9.79
C TRP A 213 0.46 6.75 8.40
N VAL A 214 -0.26 7.61 7.68
CA VAL A 214 -0.64 7.37 6.28
C VAL A 214 0.07 8.33 5.36
N LEU A 215 0.39 7.91 4.12
CA LEU A 215 0.91 8.80 3.09
C LEU A 215 -0.24 9.50 2.34
N SER A 216 -0.42 10.78 2.64
CA SER A 216 -1.47 11.63 2.09
C SER A 216 -1.10 12.22 0.72
N VAL A 217 -1.95 12.02 -0.28
CA VAL A 217 -1.64 12.38 -1.68
C VAL A 217 -2.62 13.40 -2.23
N GLY A 218 -2.13 14.62 -2.47
CA GLY A 218 -2.84 15.65 -3.24
C GLY A 218 -2.62 15.53 -4.75
N ALA A 219 -3.17 16.47 -5.51
CA ALA A 219 -3.16 16.43 -6.97
C ALA A 219 -2.61 17.71 -7.61
N THR A 220 -1.81 17.54 -8.66
CA THR A 220 -1.47 18.60 -9.62
C THR A 220 -2.42 18.57 -10.82
N GLU A 221 -2.60 19.73 -11.44
CA GLU A 221 -3.44 19.90 -12.64
C GLU A 221 -2.75 19.37 -13.90
N ASP A 222 -1.42 19.48 -13.94
CA ASP A 222 -0.57 19.07 -15.06
C ASP A 222 0.41 17.97 -14.67
N ALA A 223 0.87 17.25 -15.70
CA ALA A 223 1.79 16.13 -15.59
C ALA A 223 3.22 16.55 -15.19
N ASP A 224 3.58 17.82 -15.43
CA ASP A 224 4.90 18.37 -15.07
C ASP A 224 4.97 18.80 -13.60
N GLY A 225 3.85 18.75 -12.89
CA GLY A 225 3.78 19.08 -11.46
C GLY A 225 3.93 20.57 -11.16
N THR A 226 3.62 21.44 -12.12
CA THR A 226 3.87 22.88 -12.01
C THR A 226 2.74 23.63 -11.31
N ARG A 227 1.52 23.08 -11.30
CA ARG A 227 0.34 23.72 -10.68
C ARG A 227 -0.46 22.73 -9.84
N ILE A 228 -0.81 23.15 -8.62
CA ILE A 228 -1.75 22.41 -7.76
C ILE A 228 -3.15 22.48 -8.37
N ALA A 229 -3.82 21.34 -8.46
CA ALA A 229 -5.19 21.31 -8.96
C ALA A 229 -6.13 22.05 -8.00
N ALA A 230 -7.05 22.86 -8.55
CA ALA A 230 -8.00 23.62 -7.75
C ALA A 230 -8.83 22.73 -6.81
N TYR A 231 -9.25 21.55 -7.29
CA TYR A 231 -10.00 20.58 -6.49
C TYR A 231 -9.16 19.87 -5.42
N SER A 232 -7.81 19.90 -5.48
CA SER A 232 -7.00 19.16 -4.52
C SER A 232 -7.19 19.72 -3.11
N SER A 233 -7.73 18.89 -2.22
CA SER A 233 -7.87 19.21 -0.80
C SER A 233 -6.53 19.60 -0.17
N ARG A 234 -6.59 20.54 0.77
CA ARG A 234 -5.45 21.24 1.38
C ARG A 234 -5.77 21.66 2.81
N GLY A 235 -4.78 22.09 3.58
CA GLY A 235 -4.99 22.53 4.97
C GLY A 235 -3.74 22.37 5.82
N GLY A 236 -3.84 22.62 7.13
CA GLY A 236 -2.70 22.48 8.05
C GLY A 236 -2.88 21.31 9.03
N PRO A 237 -2.02 20.27 9.00
CA PRO A 237 -1.04 19.98 7.95
C PRO A 237 -1.70 19.60 6.61
N GLY A 238 -0.96 19.82 5.51
CA GLY A 238 -1.42 19.57 4.14
C GLY A 238 -1.27 18.10 3.73
N PRO A 239 -1.45 17.77 2.44
CA PRO A 239 -1.01 16.46 1.95
C PRO A 239 0.50 16.31 2.14
N ASP A 240 0.98 15.07 2.19
CA ASP A 240 2.41 14.77 2.34
C ASP A 240 3.20 15.06 1.06
N LEU A 241 2.57 14.80 -0.09
CA LEU A 241 3.09 15.10 -1.42
C LEU A 241 1.93 15.17 -2.43
N VAL A 242 2.24 15.54 -3.68
CA VAL A 242 1.26 15.61 -4.76
C VAL A 242 1.74 14.83 -5.99
N ALA A 243 0.79 14.33 -6.78
CA ALA A 243 1.04 13.69 -8.07
C ALA A 243 0.01 14.11 -9.11
N HIS A 244 0.21 13.78 -10.39
CA HIS A 244 -0.68 14.22 -11.45
C HIS A 244 -2.08 13.61 -11.31
N GLY A 245 -3.10 14.47 -11.14
CA GLY A 245 -4.44 14.06 -10.78
C GLY A 245 -5.36 13.61 -11.92
N ALA A 246 -4.90 13.52 -13.17
CA ALA A 246 -5.70 12.99 -14.27
C ALA A 246 -5.55 11.47 -14.42
N SER A 247 -6.62 10.78 -14.81
CA SER A 247 -6.57 9.35 -15.17
C SER A 247 -5.75 9.12 -16.45
N ASP A 248 -4.91 8.09 -16.44
CA ASP A 248 -4.11 7.71 -17.62
C ASP A 248 -4.97 7.04 -18.70
N LEU A 249 -6.14 6.49 -18.33
CA LEU A 249 -7.09 5.87 -19.27
C LEU A 249 -8.07 6.89 -19.85
N ASN A 250 -8.44 7.91 -19.06
CA ASN A 250 -9.36 8.95 -19.47
C ASN A 250 -8.97 10.30 -18.84
N PRO A 251 -8.15 11.13 -19.52
CA PRO A 251 -7.67 12.40 -18.97
C PRO A 251 -8.75 13.43 -18.61
N ALA A 252 -10.00 13.22 -19.05
CA ALA A 252 -11.14 14.03 -18.63
C ALA A 252 -11.55 13.75 -17.19
N GLN A 253 -11.26 12.55 -16.67
CA GLN A 253 -11.45 12.21 -15.27
C GLN A 253 -10.26 12.70 -14.44
N ARG A 254 -10.56 13.51 -13.43
CA ARG A 254 -9.56 14.16 -12.57
C ARG A 254 -9.95 14.03 -11.11
N GLY A 255 -8.95 13.94 -10.24
CA GLY A 255 -9.14 13.80 -8.80
C GLY A 255 -7.88 13.30 -8.10
N THR A 256 -7.80 13.52 -6.79
CA THR A 256 -6.76 12.92 -5.93
C THR A 256 -6.85 11.39 -5.92
N SER A 257 -8.02 10.83 -6.24
CA SER A 257 -8.24 9.39 -6.48
C SER A 257 -7.47 8.84 -7.69
N PHE A 258 -6.96 9.68 -8.59
CA PHE A 258 -6.05 9.27 -9.67
C PHE A 258 -4.59 9.62 -9.37
N ALA A 259 -4.34 10.58 -8.47
CA ALA A 259 -2.99 10.86 -7.98
C ALA A 259 -2.48 9.77 -7.01
N ALA A 260 -3.31 9.33 -6.06
CA ALA A 260 -2.94 8.33 -5.06
C ALA A 260 -2.47 7.00 -5.69
N PRO A 261 -3.14 6.42 -6.71
CA PRO A 261 -2.66 5.19 -7.37
C PRO A 261 -1.30 5.35 -8.07
N LYS A 262 -0.96 6.56 -8.54
CA LYS A 262 0.36 6.84 -9.11
C LYS A 262 1.43 6.78 -8.04
N VAL A 263 1.20 7.38 -6.88
CA VAL A 263 2.12 7.27 -5.73
C VAL A 263 2.22 5.83 -5.22
N THR A 264 1.11 5.08 -5.21
CA THR A 264 1.14 3.64 -4.94
C THR A 264 2.04 2.89 -5.94
N PHE A 265 1.99 3.24 -7.24
CA PHE A 265 2.92 2.69 -8.22
C PHE A 265 4.38 3.04 -7.91
N LEU A 266 4.66 4.28 -7.53
CA LEU A 266 6.01 4.72 -7.15
C LEU A 266 6.57 3.95 -5.95
N ALA A 267 5.75 3.69 -4.93
CA ALA A 267 6.14 2.85 -3.80
C ALA A 267 6.57 1.45 -4.25
N ARG A 268 5.84 0.85 -5.21
CA ARG A 268 6.18 -0.46 -5.78
C ARG A 268 7.51 -0.43 -6.53
N LEU A 269 7.80 0.64 -7.26
CA LEU A 269 9.06 0.79 -7.96
C LEU A 269 10.25 0.84 -6.99
N VAL A 270 10.13 1.59 -5.89
CA VAL A 270 11.15 1.64 -4.84
C VAL A 270 11.36 0.26 -4.22
N THR A 271 10.28 -0.43 -3.84
CA THR A 271 10.36 -1.80 -3.32
C THR A 271 11.01 -2.76 -4.33
N ALA A 272 10.63 -2.69 -5.61
CA ALA A 272 11.21 -3.53 -6.65
C ALA A 272 12.73 -3.34 -6.79
N ALA A 273 13.20 -2.10 -6.76
CA ALA A 273 14.63 -1.80 -6.78
C ALA A 273 15.34 -2.39 -5.55
N PHE A 274 14.76 -2.25 -4.35
CA PHE A 274 15.30 -2.84 -3.11
C PHE A 274 15.29 -4.37 -3.13
N CYS A 275 14.26 -5.01 -3.69
CA CYS A 275 14.23 -6.46 -3.87
C CYS A 275 15.34 -6.95 -4.82
N GLN A 276 15.61 -6.22 -5.92
CA GLN A 276 16.73 -6.55 -6.79
C GLN A 276 18.07 -6.41 -6.06
N LEU A 277 18.26 -5.35 -5.27
CA LEU A 277 19.46 -5.14 -4.48
C LEU A 277 19.65 -6.26 -3.45
N GLY A 278 18.61 -6.58 -2.69
CA GLY A 278 18.62 -7.67 -1.71
C GLY A 278 18.94 -9.03 -2.36
N ARG A 279 18.40 -9.30 -3.56
CA ARG A 279 18.75 -10.49 -4.34
C ARG A 279 20.22 -10.52 -4.72
N GLU A 280 20.78 -9.44 -5.26
CA GLU A 280 22.19 -9.41 -5.65
C GLU A 280 23.11 -9.61 -4.44
N ILE A 281 22.75 -9.07 -3.28
CA ILE A 281 23.47 -9.30 -2.02
C ILE A 281 23.44 -10.79 -1.66
N VAL A 282 22.25 -11.41 -1.61
CA VAL A 282 22.11 -12.85 -1.27
C VAL A 282 22.91 -13.73 -2.23
N VAL A 283 22.88 -13.43 -3.54
CA VAL A 283 23.62 -14.19 -4.55
C VAL A 283 25.12 -14.04 -4.38
N ALA A 284 25.62 -12.83 -4.12
CA ALA A 284 27.04 -12.59 -3.89
C ALA A 284 27.54 -13.26 -2.59
N GLN A 285 26.72 -13.28 -1.54
CA GLN A 285 27.06 -13.89 -0.24
C GLN A 285 27.04 -15.41 -0.30
N THR A 286 25.99 -16.00 -0.88
CA THR A 286 25.71 -17.43 -0.77
C THR A 286 26.00 -18.24 -2.02
N GLY A 287 26.19 -17.58 -3.17
CA GLY A 287 26.24 -18.20 -4.49
C GLY A 287 24.89 -18.76 -4.98
N ARG A 288 23.84 -18.73 -4.15
CA ARG A 288 22.52 -19.28 -4.47
C ARG A 288 21.86 -18.46 -5.56
N GLN A 289 21.48 -19.11 -6.65
CA GLN A 289 20.72 -18.47 -7.71
C GLN A 289 19.23 -18.42 -7.33
N ILE A 290 18.72 -17.21 -7.12
CA ILE A 290 17.31 -16.93 -6.84
C ILE A 290 16.81 -15.79 -7.73
N GLY A 291 15.49 -15.76 -7.95
CA GLY A 291 14.78 -14.72 -8.66
C GLY A 291 14.42 -13.54 -7.76
N VAL A 292 13.78 -12.53 -8.34
CA VAL A 292 13.27 -11.34 -7.67
C VAL A 292 11.74 -11.42 -7.65
N PRO A 293 11.10 -11.28 -6.47
CA PRO A 293 9.65 -11.39 -6.38
C PRO A 293 8.96 -10.28 -7.17
N ALA A 294 7.80 -10.59 -7.74
CA ALA A 294 6.91 -9.56 -8.26
C ALA A 294 6.41 -8.65 -7.12
N VAL A 295 6.28 -7.35 -7.38
CA VAL A 295 5.85 -6.36 -6.39
C VAL A 295 4.46 -5.86 -6.73
N GLY A 296 3.48 -6.21 -5.91
CA GLY A 296 2.06 -5.92 -6.07
C GLY A 296 1.57 -4.69 -5.31
N ARG A 297 0.24 -4.59 -5.15
CA ARG A 297 -0.44 -3.59 -4.32
C ARG A 297 -1.81 -4.10 -3.86
N GLY A 298 -2.23 -3.62 -2.70
CA GLY A 298 -3.62 -3.65 -2.29
C GLY A 298 -4.37 -2.43 -2.81
N ILE A 299 -5.62 -2.59 -3.22
CA ILE A 299 -6.54 -1.50 -3.53
C ILE A 299 -7.84 -1.77 -2.80
N ILE A 300 -8.31 -0.81 -2.00
CA ILE A 300 -9.64 -0.86 -1.40
C ILE A 300 -10.44 0.27 -2.04
N ASP A 301 -11.46 -0.11 -2.81
CA ASP A 301 -12.34 0.83 -3.49
C ASP A 301 -13.73 0.19 -3.69
N SER A 302 -14.66 0.94 -4.26
CA SER A 302 -15.89 0.38 -4.82
C SER A 302 -15.67 0.10 -6.29
N PHE A 303 -15.90 -1.14 -6.70
CA PHE A 303 -15.67 -1.54 -8.07
C PHE A 303 -16.97 -1.90 -8.78
N GLY A 304 -17.00 -1.68 -10.10
CA GLY A 304 -18.06 -2.20 -10.94
C GLY A 304 -17.93 -3.71 -11.15
N ARG A 305 -18.76 -4.25 -12.05
CA ARG A 305 -18.66 -5.69 -12.36
C ARG A 305 -17.41 -6.01 -13.18
N GLU A 306 -16.84 -5.04 -13.86
CA GLU A 306 -15.72 -5.23 -14.79
C GLU A 306 -14.49 -5.89 -14.16
N ILE A 307 -14.14 -5.55 -12.91
CA ILE A 307 -12.92 -6.09 -12.29
C ILE A 307 -12.95 -7.59 -12.00
N TRP A 308 -14.14 -8.21 -12.03
CA TRP A 308 -14.31 -9.64 -11.72
C TRP A 308 -14.11 -10.53 -12.95
N TRP A 309 -14.07 -9.96 -14.16
CA TRP A 309 -14.00 -10.72 -15.42
C TRP A 309 -12.68 -10.52 -16.17
N GLU A 310 -11.85 -9.55 -15.79
CA GLU A 310 -10.58 -9.22 -16.46
C GLU A 310 -9.41 -10.18 -16.16
N GLY A 311 -9.67 -11.34 -15.54
CA GLY A 311 -8.61 -12.21 -14.99
C GLY A 311 -8.15 -13.38 -15.87
N GLU A 312 -8.82 -13.70 -16.97
CA GLU A 312 -8.53 -14.96 -17.68
C GLU A 312 -7.37 -14.88 -18.70
N ASP A 313 -7.07 -13.70 -19.26
CA ASP A 313 -6.11 -13.57 -20.37
C ASP A 313 -4.77 -12.88 -20.01
N ALA A 314 -4.63 -12.34 -18.79
CA ALA A 314 -3.39 -11.66 -18.39
C ALA A 314 -2.41 -12.67 -17.76
N THR A 315 -1.41 -13.12 -18.52
CA THR A 315 -0.27 -13.88 -17.99
C THR A 315 0.54 -12.97 -17.06
N ALA A 316 0.21 -12.96 -15.77
CA ALA A 316 0.94 -12.14 -14.83
C ALA A 316 2.35 -12.67 -14.64
N LEU A 317 3.34 -11.78 -14.72
CA LEU A 317 4.69 -12.14 -14.30
C LEU A 317 4.72 -12.35 -12.79
N LEU A 318 5.17 -13.53 -12.39
CA LEU A 318 5.38 -13.91 -10.99
C LEU A 318 6.76 -13.49 -10.45
N ALA A 319 7.63 -12.94 -11.32
CA ALA A 319 8.96 -12.47 -10.98
C ALA A 319 9.33 -11.20 -11.76
N LEU A 320 10.31 -10.45 -11.26
CA LEU A 320 10.87 -9.30 -11.96
C LEU A 320 12.18 -9.66 -12.68
N PRO A 321 12.44 -9.13 -13.89
CA PRO A 321 13.73 -9.30 -14.54
C PRO A 321 14.84 -8.60 -13.74
N LEU A 322 16.09 -9.04 -13.92
CA LEU A 322 17.26 -8.51 -13.23
C LEU A 322 17.91 -7.38 -14.05
N ILE A 323 17.53 -6.12 -13.81
CA ILE A 323 17.88 -5.01 -14.72
C ILE A 323 18.24 -3.67 -14.06
N GLY A 324 17.86 -3.42 -12.81
CA GLY A 324 18.01 -2.11 -12.15
C GLY A 324 19.24 -1.96 -11.25
N VAL A 325 20.03 -3.02 -11.06
CA VAL A 325 21.16 -3.04 -10.10
C VAL A 325 22.47 -3.35 -10.80
N ARG A 326 23.52 -2.59 -10.44
CA ARG A 326 24.90 -2.76 -10.88
C ARG A 326 25.57 -3.84 -10.04
N ARG A 327 25.46 -5.08 -10.51
CA ARG A 327 25.99 -6.27 -9.83
C ARG A 327 27.44 -6.14 -9.36
N SER A 328 28.33 -5.54 -10.15
CA SER A 328 29.75 -5.39 -9.77
C SER A 328 29.97 -4.55 -8.50
N ILE A 329 29.10 -3.57 -8.25
CA ILE A 329 29.15 -2.73 -7.05
C ILE A 329 28.69 -3.53 -5.82
N VAL A 330 27.67 -4.37 -6.00
CA VAL A 330 27.14 -5.24 -4.92
C VAL A 330 28.15 -6.35 -4.57
N GLU A 331 28.78 -6.96 -5.57
CA GLU A 331 29.84 -7.95 -5.36
C GLU A 331 31.03 -7.33 -4.61
N GLU A 332 31.42 -6.10 -4.95
CA GLU A 332 32.46 -5.37 -4.23
C GLU A 332 32.06 -5.06 -2.78
N LEU A 333 30.82 -4.61 -2.56
CA LEU A 333 30.29 -4.40 -1.22
C LEU A 333 30.40 -5.67 -0.38
N VAL A 334 29.82 -6.79 -0.84
CA VAL A 334 29.83 -8.06 -0.11
C VAL A 334 31.26 -8.55 0.13
N ARG A 335 32.17 -8.39 -0.85
CA ARG A 335 33.59 -8.75 -0.68
C ARG A 335 34.27 -7.98 0.45
N GLN A 336 33.92 -6.72 0.65
CA GLN A 336 34.51 -5.85 1.67
C GLN A 336 33.84 -6.02 3.04
N THR A 337 32.54 -6.36 3.07
CA THR A 337 31.74 -6.39 4.31
C THR A 337 31.46 -7.79 4.82
N GLY A 338 31.63 -8.81 3.98
CA GLY A 338 31.00 -10.11 4.19
C GLY A 338 29.48 -9.99 4.17
N ASP A 339 28.80 -10.65 5.11
CA ASP A 339 27.35 -10.85 5.08
C ASP A 339 26.55 -9.81 5.88
N ALA A 340 27.01 -8.57 5.91
CA ALA A 340 26.57 -7.60 6.90
C ALA A 340 25.21 -6.93 6.60
N MET A 341 24.77 -6.84 5.35
CA MET A 341 23.60 -6.04 4.95
C MET A 341 22.37 -6.91 4.66
N SER A 342 21.22 -6.54 5.24
CA SER A 342 19.91 -7.15 4.95
C SER A 342 18.95 -6.10 4.44
N VAL A 343 18.56 -6.20 3.17
CA VAL A 343 17.71 -5.20 2.50
C VAL A 343 16.26 -5.65 2.57
N ARG A 344 15.47 -4.95 3.39
CA ARG A 344 14.00 -5.12 3.50
C ARG A 344 13.34 -3.75 3.48
N SER A 345 12.40 -3.52 2.56
CA SER A 345 11.60 -2.29 2.57
C SER A 345 10.65 -2.29 3.77
N SER A 346 10.51 -1.15 4.45
CA SER A 346 9.48 -0.92 5.46
C SER A 346 8.55 0.22 5.03
N PRO A 347 7.32 0.30 5.58
CA PRO A 347 6.41 1.41 5.31
C PRO A 347 7.04 2.78 5.56
N GLU A 348 7.76 2.93 6.69
CA GLU A 348 8.46 4.16 7.06
C GLU A 348 9.54 4.53 6.05
N LEU A 349 10.38 3.57 5.65
CA LEU A 349 11.42 3.83 4.66
C LEU A 349 10.82 4.22 3.31
N LEU A 350 9.75 3.55 2.86
CA LEU A 350 9.07 3.90 1.61
C LEU A 350 8.49 5.32 1.67
N ARG A 351 7.84 5.69 2.78
CA ARG A 351 7.35 7.04 3.03
C ARG A 351 8.48 8.06 2.91
N GLN A 352 9.54 7.90 3.69
CA GLN A 352 10.69 8.81 3.69
C GLN A 352 11.33 8.93 2.30
N PHE A 353 11.47 7.81 1.59
CA PHE A 353 12.05 7.79 0.26
C PHE A 353 11.22 8.61 -0.73
N LEU A 354 9.90 8.38 -0.78
CA LEU A 354 8.99 9.09 -1.68
C LEU A 354 8.93 10.58 -1.37
N LEU A 355 8.89 10.95 -0.08
CA LEU A 355 8.98 12.34 0.35
C LEU A 355 10.29 13.00 -0.10
N SER A 356 11.42 12.28 0.00
CA SER A 356 12.73 12.79 -0.44
C SER A 356 12.89 12.88 -1.96
N ALA A 357 12.09 12.13 -2.72
CA ALA A 357 12.06 12.18 -4.18
C ALA A 357 11.21 13.34 -4.72
N ALA A 358 10.28 13.87 -3.92
CA ALA A 358 9.40 14.94 -4.34
C ALA A 358 10.18 16.22 -4.67
N ARG A 359 9.76 16.91 -5.74
CA ARG A 359 10.32 18.18 -6.21
C ARG A 359 9.39 19.33 -5.79
N PRO A 360 9.91 20.48 -5.34
CA PRO A 360 9.06 21.61 -4.96
C PRO A 360 8.12 22.05 -6.10
N VAL A 361 6.84 22.27 -5.79
CA VAL A 361 5.89 22.85 -6.74
C VAL A 361 6.02 24.39 -6.69
N PRO A 362 6.30 25.06 -7.82
CA PRO A 362 6.50 26.51 -7.82
C PRO A 362 5.34 27.29 -7.20
N GLY A 363 5.63 28.08 -6.17
CA GLY A 363 4.65 28.93 -5.49
C GLY A 363 3.69 28.21 -4.54
N ALA A 364 3.77 26.88 -4.40
CA ALA A 364 2.96 26.12 -3.46
C ALA A 364 3.55 26.16 -2.04
N SER A 365 2.69 26.21 -1.03
CA SER A 365 3.06 26.03 0.38
C SER A 365 3.03 24.54 0.77
N SER A 366 3.65 24.20 1.90
CA SER A 366 3.54 22.85 2.48
C SER A 366 2.10 22.45 2.80
N SER A 367 1.21 23.41 3.13
CA SER A 367 -0.22 23.14 3.35
C SER A 367 -0.98 22.72 2.08
N THR A 368 -0.40 22.93 0.89
CA THR A 368 -1.01 22.59 -0.40
C THR A 368 -0.31 21.44 -1.12
N ALA A 369 1.01 21.32 -0.95
CA ALA A 369 1.82 20.37 -1.71
C ALA A 369 2.70 19.44 -0.85
N GLY A 370 2.74 19.63 0.47
CA GLY A 370 3.65 18.88 1.34
C GLY A 370 5.11 19.03 0.93
N ALA A 371 5.78 17.90 0.70
CA ALA A 371 7.14 17.83 0.17
C ALA A 371 7.26 18.23 -1.31
N GLY A 372 6.15 18.27 -2.05
CA GLY A 372 6.09 18.69 -3.44
C GLY A 372 5.55 17.61 -4.39
N PHE A 373 5.86 17.76 -5.67
CA PHE A 373 5.40 16.88 -6.74
C PHE A 373 6.32 15.67 -6.93
N VAL A 374 5.72 14.50 -7.06
CA VAL A 374 6.43 13.25 -7.34
C VAL A 374 5.86 12.55 -8.57
N ASP A 375 6.76 12.02 -9.39
CA ASP A 375 6.49 11.21 -10.58
C ASP A 375 7.54 10.10 -10.74
N VAL A 376 7.43 9.34 -11.83
CA VAL A 376 8.32 8.20 -12.10
C VAL A 376 9.77 8.66 -12.23
N ASP A 377 10.00 9.73 -12.98
CA ASP A 377 11.34 10.26 -13.20
C ASP A 377 11.97 10.76 -11.91
N ALA A 378 11.23 11.46 -11.05
CA ALA A 378 11.76 11.91 -9.76
C ALA A 378 12.20 10.74 -8.86
N VAL A 379 11.45 9.64 -8.85
CA VAL A 379 11.82 8.43 -8.09
C VAL A 379 13.03 7.72 -8.70
N ILE A 380 13.11 7.64 -10.03
CA ILE A 380 14.27 7.08 -10.72
C ILE A 380 15.53 7.92 -10.45
N GLU A 381 15.44 9.24 -10.52
CA GLU A 381 16.54 10.15 -10.16
C GLU A 381 16.97 9.94 -8.72
N ARG A 382 16.01 9.85 -7.81
CA ARG A 382 16.32 9.62 -6.40
C ARG A 382 17.00 8.27 -6.18
N LEU A 383 16.54 7.20 -6.81
CA LEU A 383 17.17 5.87 -6.75
C LEU A 383 18.56 5.86 -7.37
N ALA A 384 18.74 6.48 -8.54
CA ALA A 384 20.03 6.55 -9.23
C ALA A 384 21.08 7.35 -8.44
N THR A 385 20.65 8.24 -7.56
CA THR A 385 21.53 9.01 -6.66
C THR A 385 21.77 8.36 -5.31
N VAL A 386 21.04 7.29 -4.96
CA VAL A 386 21.29 6.50 -3.74
C VAL A 386 22.70 5.95 -3.79
N THR A 387 23.45 6.20 -2.72
CA THR A 387 24.80 5.70 -2.53
C THR A 387 24.81 4.48 -1.60
N LEU A 388 25.93 3.75 -1.57
CA LEU A 388 26.14 2.71 -0.56
C LEU A 388 26.16 3.28 0.86
N HIS A 389 26.48 4.56 1.06
CA HIS A 389 26.33 5.23 2.35
C HIS A 389 24.88 5.29 2.82
N ASP A 390 23.97 5.73 1.96
CA ASP A 390 22.55 5.81 2.28
C ASP A 390 22.01 4.41 2.63
N LEU A 391 22.34 3.41 1.81
CA LEU A 391 21.93 2.03 2.03
C LEU A 391 22.53 1.44 3.32
N TRP A 392 23.76 1.80 3.66
CA TRP A 392 24.37 1.36 4.92
C TRP A 392 23.70 1.98 6.13
N GLN A 393 23.23 3.23 6.05
CA GLN A 393 22.43 3.84 7.12
C GLN A 393 21.07 3.15 7.30
N TRP A 394 20.46 2.70 6.20
CA TRP A 394 19.15 2.05 6.25
C TRP A 394 19.21 0.56 6.61
N PHE A 395 20.23 -0.16 6.13
CA PHE A 395 20.27 -1.63 6.14
C PHE A 395 21.56 -2.23 6.70
N GLY A 396 22.59 -1.41 6.93
CA GLY A 396 23.88 -1.85 7.43
C GLY A 396 23.90 -1.95 8.97
N PRO A 397 24.82 -2.76 9.53
CA PRO A 397 25.03 -2.79 10.97
C PRO A 397 25.66 -1.48 11.45
N SER A 398 25.30 -1.06 12.66
CA SER A 398 25.66 0.24 13.24
C SER A 398 27.16 0.47 13.51
N ALA A 399 28.06 -0.47 13.18
CA ALA A 399 29.41 -0.53 13.75
C ALA A 399 30.61 -0.73 12.79
N SER A 400 30.42 -0.82 11.46
CA SER A 400 31.56 -1.03 10.54
C SER A 400 31.90 0.21 9.73
N ALA A 401 33.16 0.64 9.81
CA ALA A 401 33.70 1.68 8.94
C ALA A 401 34.01 1.08 7.57
N LEU A 402 33.21 1.43 6.56
CA LEU A 402 33.50 1.10 5.17
C LEU A 402 34.45 2.13 4.56
N PRO A 403 35.27 1.75 3.56
CA PRO A 403 36.06 2.71 2.80
C PRO A 403 35.17 3.79 2.16
N GLU A 404 35.57 5.06 2.26
CA GLU A 404 34.82 6.19 1.69
C GLU A 404 34.60 6.07 0.17
N ALA A 405 35.58 5.50 -0.54
CA ALA A 405 35.49 5.22 -1.97
C ALA A 405 34.42 4.17 -2.32
N LEU A 406 34.09 3.26 -1.39
CA LEU A 406 32.99 2.32 -1.57
C LEU A 406 31.64 3.00 -1.24
N LEU A 407 31.58 3.73 -0.13
CA LEU A 407 30.38 4.41 0.34
C LEU A 407 29.77 5.39 -0.68
N SER A 408 30.60 6.00 -1.54
CA SER A 408 30.16 6.93 -2.58
C SER A 408 29.63 6.26 -3.87
N GLN A 409 29.73 4.93 -3.99
CA GLN A 409 29.24 4.23 -5.18
C GLN A 409 27.71 4.15 -5.22
N GLN A 410 27.16 4.23 -6.41
CA GLN A 410 25.71 4.15 -6.67
C GLN A 410 25.37 2.77 -7.24
N PRO A 411 24.68 1.89 -6.49
CA PRO A 411 24.42 0.52 -6.93
C PRO A 411 23.29 0.42 -7.94
N PHE A 412 22.49 1.46 -8.14
CA PHE A 412 21.40 1.44 -9.11
C PHE A 412 21.82 2.01 -10.46
N ASP A 413 21.31 1.41 -11.54
CA ASP A 413 21.51 1.90 -12.89
C ASP A 413 20.27 2.64 -13.40
N ARG A 414 20.43 3.91 -13.80
CA ARG A 414 19.30 4.77 -14.22
C ARG A 414 18.52 4.19 -15.39
N THR A 415 19.20 3.71 -16.44
CA THR A 415 18.53 3.10 -17.60
C THR A 415 17.81 1.82 -17.19
N GLY A 416 18.47 0.98 -16.39
CA GLY A 416 17.88 -0.19 -15.77
C GLY A 416 16.62 0.09 -14.96
N LEU A 417 16.59 1.20 -14.21
CA LEU A 417 15.44 1.63 -13.42
C LEU A 417 14.26 2.08 -14.29
N HIS A 418 14.48 2.73 -15.45
CA HIS A 418 13.39 3.05 -16.39
C HIS A 418 12.75 1.78 -16.96
N HIS A 419 13.56 0.80 -17.33
CA HIS A 419 13.06 -0.51 -17.75
C HIS A 419 12.31 -1.21 -16.60
N LEU A 420 12.83 -1.13 -15.37
CA LEU A 420 12.17 -1.70 -14.20
C LEU A 420 10.81 -1.04 -13.94
N ALA A 421 10.71 0.27 -14.05
CA ALA A 421 9.44 0.99 -13.93
C ALA A 421 8.40 0.50 -14.94
N SER A 422 8.82 0.31 -16.19
CA SER A 422 7.96 -0.21 -17.27
C SER A 422 7.44 -1.61 -16.95
N VAL A 423 8.30 -2.47 -16.40
CA VAL A 423 7.90 -3.83 -15.99
C VAL A 423 7.01 -3.79 -14.74
N VAL A 424 7.34 -3.00 -13.72
CA VAL A 424 6.50 -2.85 -12.51
C VAL A 424 5.09 -2.35 -12.86
N ALA A 425 4.94 -1.56 -13.93
CA ALA A 425 3.64 -1.05 -14.35
C ALA A 425 2.68 -2.16 -14.79
N VAL A 426 3.21 -3.28 -15.29
CA VAL A 426 2.44 -4.41 -15.84
C VAL A 426 2.57 -5.71 -15.04
N THR A 427 3.28 -5.69 -13.90
CA THR A 427 3.51 -6.88 -13.05
C THR A 427 2.84 -6.79 -11.69
N GLY A 428 2.86 -7.88 -10.92
CA GLY A 428 2.61 -7.90 -9.47
C GLY A 428 1.18 -8.29 -9.05
N PRO A 429 1.02 -8.91 -7.86
CA PRO A 429 -0.28 -9.23 -7.30
C PRO A 429 -1.06 -7.94 -7.05
N THR A 430 -2.10 -7.69 -7.84
CA THR A 430 -3.07 -6.64 -7.53
C THR A 430 -4.20 -7.29 -6.76
N VAL A 431 -4.24 -7.03 -5.46
CA VAL A 431 -5.33 -7.47 -4.60
C VAL A 431 -6.33 -6.31 -4.52
N LYS A 432 -7.48 -6.47 -5.15
CA LYS A 432 -8.59 -5.52 -5.13
C LYS A 432 -9.65 -6.00 -4.14
N PHE A 433 -10.04 -5.14 -3.21
CA PHE A 433 -11.14 -5.38 -2.30
C PHE A 433 -12.28 -4.41 -2.55
N ASP A 434 -13.44 -4.94 -2.94
CA ASP A 434 -14.67 -4.17 -2.99
C ASP A 434 -15.26 -4.04 -1.59
N TYR A 435 -15.09 -2.86 -0.98
CA TYR A 435 -15.56 -2.61 0.38
C TYR A 435 -17.08 -2.59 0.52
N ARG A 436 -17.84 -2.41 -0.59
CA ARG A 436 -19.30 -2.39 -0.58
C ARG A 436 -19.87 -3.79 -0.68
N ALA A 437 -19.28 -4.61 -1.56
CA ALA A 437 -19.75 -5.97 -1.80
C ALA A 437 -19.12 -6.99 -0.85
N GLY A 438 -18.02 -6.64 -0.18
CA GLY A 438 -17.18 -7.59 0.55
C GLY A 438 -16.65 -8.64 -0.42
N ARG A 439 -15.94 -8.25 -1.48
CA ARG A 439 -15.45 -9.20 -2.48
C ARG A 439 -14.01 -8.94 -2.85
N TRP A 440 -13.27 -10.02 -3.11
CA TRP A 440 -11.86 -10.00 -3.48
C TRP A 440 -11.66 -10.36 -4.94
N ALA A 441 -10.84 -9.57 -5.63
CA ALA A 441 -10.26 -9.96 -6.91
C ALA A 441 -8.74 -9.87 -6.76
N ALA A 442 -8.03 -10.95 -7.06
CA ALA A 442 -6.58 -10.98 -7.09
C ALA A 442 -6.10 -11.22 -8.53
N LEU A 443 -5.02 -10.55 -8.94
CA LEU A 443 -4.38 -10.77 -10.24
C LEU A 443 -2.87 -10.84 -10.04
N PRO A 444 -2.17 -11.94 -10.36
CA PRO A 444 -2.72 -13.24 -10.77
C PRO A 444 -3.40 -13.97 -9.61
N VAL A 445 -4.42 -14.76 -9.96
CA VAL A 445 -5.18 -15.59 -9.02
C VAL A 445 -4.31 -16.78 -8.58
N LEU A 446 -3.68 -16.69 -7.41
CA LEU A 446 -3.28 -17.87 -6.65
C LEU A 446 -4.33 -18.05 -5.54
N ASP A 447 -5.35 -18.86 -5.84
CA ASP A 447 -6.52 -19.11 -4.99
C ASP A 447 -6.17 -19.61 -3.57
N ASP A 448 -4.96 -20.14 -3.36
CA ASP A 448 -4.51 -20.69 -2.08
C ASP A 448 -3.86 -19.65 -1.14
N GLN A 449 -3.57 -18.44 -1.63
CA GLN A 449 -2.91 -17.38 -0.84
C GLN A 449 -3.86 -16.28 -0.36
N ILE A 450 -5.05 -16.16 -0.95
CA ILE A 450 -6.06 -15.22 -0.45
C ILE A 450 -6.57 -15.80 0.88
N PRO A 451 -6.39 -15.11 2.01
CA PRO A 451 -6.97 -15.58 3.26
C PRO A 451 -8.46 -15.83 3.04
N VAL A 452 -8.98 -16.95 3.57
CA VAL A 452 -10.43 -17.14 3.76
C VAL A 452 -10.89 -16.14 4.85
N THR A 453 -10.68 -14.86 4.59
CA THR A 453 -11.28 -13.77 5.33
C THR A 453 -12.70 -13.75 4.83
N HIS A 454 -13.59 -14.36 5.61
CA HIS A 454 -15.01 -14.30 5.37
C HIS A 454 -15.36 -12.83 5.08
N PRO A 455 -15.86 -12.49 3.88
CA PRO A 455 -16.15 -11.10 3.54
C PRO A 455 -17.25 -10.48 4.41
N GLU A 456 -17.93 -11.31 5.21
CA GLU A 456 -18.87 -10.91 6.25
C GLU A 456 -18.21 -10.71 7.62
N GLY A 457 -16.87 -10.65 7.69
CA GLY A 457 -16.13 -10.93 8.92
C GLY A 457 -16.49 -12.32 9.43
N ILE A 458 -16.00 -12.69 10.60
CA ILE A 458 -16.64 -13.77 11.34
C ILE A 458 -17.63 -13.08 12.28
N PRO A 459 -18.94 -13.06 11.99
CA PRO A 459 -19.91 -12.83 13.06
C PRO A 459 -19.58 -13.87 14.12
N VAL A 460 -19.17 -13.46 15.31
CA VAL A 460 -18.82 -14.38 16.40
C VAL A 460 -20.11 -15.00 16.93
N GLY A 461 -20.69 -15.91 16.15
CA GLY A 461 -21.59 -16.94 16.60
C GLY A 461 -20.73 -18.06 17.15
N LEU A 462 -20.39 -17.98 18.44
CA LEU A 462 -19.86 -19.11 19.20
C LEU A 462 -20.86 -20.28 19.09
N GLY A 463 -20.60 -21.23 18.19
CA GLY A 463 -21.50 -22.38 18.03
C GLY A 463 -21.17 -23.30 16.86
N ASN A 464 -20.21 -24.20 17.08
CA ASN A 464 -20.04 -25.49 16.39
C ASN A 464 -19.50 -25.48 14.95
N TYR A 465 -18.16 -25.47 14.80
CA TYR A 465 -17.51 -26.27 13.77
C TYR A 465 -16.51 -27.23 14.43
N ARG A 466 -16.87 -28.51 14.45
CA ARG A 466 -15.93 -29.62 14.68
C ARG A 466 -15.04 -29.74 13.43
N ARG A 467 -13.77 -30.08 13.68
CA ARG A 467 -12.71 -30.39 12.71
C ARG A 467 -13.16 -31.28 11.55
#